data_AF-A0A7J6ERZ1-F1
#
_entry.id   AF-A0A7J6ERZ1-F1
#
_cell.length_a   1.000
_cell.length_b   1.000
_cell.length_c   1.000
_cell.angle_alpha   90.00
_cell.angle_beta   90.00
_cell.angle_gamma   90.00
#
_symmetry.space_group_name_H-M   'P 1'
#
loop_
_entity.id
_entity.type
_entity.pdbx_description
1 polymer ?
#
loop_
_entity_poly.entity_id
_entity_poly.type
_entity_poly.pdbx_seq_one_letter_code
_entity_poly.pdbx_strand_id
1 'polypeptide(L)'
;MVLGSPFHFYSQAQYFKSNRSSLFPSSIPADLNLSPPLSAAAAHTSTTASLTSSRHSIFRIKLLFTLFVGFKSGGGFTSSSLRASFSYCVQQVRSYDYHHYLCLLELPLNMRKAAFAIRAFNIETARAMDVASDPKIGLMRLLWWQEAIDKIYAKKAIEHPTAQALSSVIHENKITKGWLKRSVEARINDARRESNEIPEKIKELEQYAEDTASTILYTTLQAGGIRSTIADHAASHVGKASGLLLLIKSLPYHASRNRHFSYIPTEVAAKHGLLSKQGGQIELHLDSRENLCSAVFDMASIANVHLQKARELAGKVPAEARPVLLPAVPAQVLLDSLSQAHFDVFDPRLSRGVLGLPPLWFQVKLKWHSWRGKY
;
A
#
# COMPACT_ATOMS: atom_id res chain seq x y z
N MET A 1 -31.70 0.89 -5.92
CA MET A 1 -30.50 0.47 -6.67
C MET A 1 -29.57 -0.25 -5.72
N VAL A 2 -29.38 -1.56 -5.92
CA VAL A 2 -28.84 -2.49 -4.93
C VAL A 2 -27.34 -2.27 -4.74
N LEU A 3 -26.98 -1.75 -3.56
CA LEU A 3 -25.61 -1.69 -3.06
C LEU A 3 -25.08 -3.11 -2.86
N GLY A 4 -23.88 -3.40 -3.39
CA GLY A 4 -23.25 -4.72 -3.41
C GLY A 4 -23.37 -5.47 -2.08
N SER A 5 -24.12 -6.57 -2.13
CA SER A 5 -24.27 -7.53 -1.04
C SER A 5 -23.07 -8.50 -1.02
N PRO A 6 -22.68 -9.03 0.16
CA PRO A 6 -21.64 -10.06 0.30
C PRO A 6 -21.83 -11.29 -0.62
N PHE A 7 -23.06 -11.55 -1.08
CA PHE A 7 -23.40 -12.62 -2.01
C PHE A 7 -22.77 -12.45 -3.40
N HIS A 8 -22.44 -11.23 -3.82
CA HIS A 8 -21.97 -11.01 -5.19
C HIS A 8 -20.54 -11.53 -5.41
N PHE A 9 -19.68 -11.44 -4.38
CA PHE A 9 -18.31 -11.97 -4.39
C PHE A 9 -18.31 -13.51 -4.45
N TYR A 10 -19.22 -14.17 -3.70
CA TYR A 10 -19.39 -15.62 -3.73
C TYR A 10 -19.98 -16.13 -5.05
N SER A 11 -20.92 -15.38 -5.65
CA SER A 11 -21.56 -15.74 -6.92
C SER A 11 -20.60 -15.64 -8.11
N GLN A 12 -19.73 -14.61 -8.17
CA GLN A 12 -18.69 -14.54 -9.19
C GLN A 12 -17.61 -15.63 -9.00
N ALA A 13 -17.31 -16.01 -7.75
CA ALA A 13 -16.38 -17.11 -7.46
C ALA A 13 -16.90 -18.50 -7.90
N GLN A 14 -18.22 -18.73 -7.86
CA GLN A 14 -18.83 -19.95 -8.40
C GLN A 14 -18.84 -19.96 -9.94
N TYR A 15 -19.08 -18.81 -10.57
CA TYR A 15 -19.05 -18.67 -12.03
C TYR A 15 -17.65 -18.91 -12.62
N PHE A 16 -16.60 -18.40 -11.98
CA PHE A 16 -15.22 -18.65 -12.40
C PHE A 16 -14.82 -20.13 -12.26
N LYS A 17 -15.35 -20.84 -11.26
CA LYS A 17 -15.16 -22.30 -11.10
C LYS A 17 -15.94 -23.14 -12.12
N SER A 18 -17.12 -22.71 -12.57
CA SER A 18 -17.98 -23.52 -13.44
C SER A 18 -17.67 -23.41 -14.93
N ASN A 19 -17.04 -22.33 -15.40
CA ASN A 19 -16.75 -22.08 -16.82
C ASN A 19 -15.33 -22.49 -17.28
N ARG A 20 -14.69 -23.39 -16.55
CA ARG A 20 -13.31 -23.88 -16.77
C ARG A 20 -13.08 -24.61 -18.11
N SER A 21 -14.13 -24.92 -18.87
CA SER A 21 -14.11 -25.85 -20.00
C SER A 21 -14.72 -25.33 -21.31
N SER A 22 -15.21 -24.09 -21.37
CA SER A 22 -15.99 -23.59 -22.53
C SER A 22 -15.41 -22.38 -23.26
N LEU A 23 -14.20 -21.94 -22.91
CA LEU A 23 -13.54 -20.83 -23.59
C LEU A 23 -12.23 -21.33 -24.22
N PHE A 24 -12.31 -21.54 -25.53
CA PHE A 24 -11.24 -21.71 -26.53
C PHE A 24 -10.87 -23.14 -26.97
N PRO A 25 -10.91 -23.41 -28.29
CA PRO A 25 -10.51 -24.68 -28.88
C PRO A 25 -8.99 -24.86 -28.84
N SER A 26 -8.59 -26.09 -28.56
CA SER A 26 -7.23 -26.62 -28.73
C SER A 26 -6.77 -26.52 -30.19
N SER A 27 -5.46 -26.29 -30.36
CA SER A 27 -4.60 -26.46 -31.55
C SER A 27 -4.30 -25.22 -32.44
N ILE A 28 -3.01 -24.83 -32.43
CA ILE A 28 -2.33 -24.15 -33.55
C ILE A 28 -0.94 -24.84 -33.69
N PRO A 29 -0.56 -25.35 -34.87
CA PRO A 29 0.76 -25.96 -35.10
C PRO A 29 1.85 -24.95 -35.42
N ALA A 30 3.08 -25.33 -35.09
CA ALA A 30 4.32 -24.67 -35.43
C ALA A 30 4.66 -24.81 -36.91
N ASP A 31 5.10 -23.72 -37.54
CA ASP A 31 6.25 -23.65 -38.44
C ASP A 31 6.23 -22.32 -39.19
N LEU A 32 7.33 -21.55 -39.10
CA LEU A 32 7.98 -20.88 -40.23
C LEU A 32 9.23 -20.11 -39.77
N ASN A 33 10.34 -20.75 -40.07
CA ASN A 33 11.70 -20.23 -40.17
C ASN A 33 11.76 -19.03 -41.14
N LEU A 34 12.56 -18.00 -40.85
CA LEU A 34 13.29 -17.19 -41.85
C LEU A 34 14.25 -16.18 -41.17
N SER A 35 15.54 -16.40 -41.40
CA SER A 35 16.67 -15.51 -41.09
C SER A 35 16.75 -14.30 -42.06
N PRO A 36 17.50 -13.23 -41.75
CA PRO A 36 17.47 -11.94 -42.46
C PRO A 36 18.61 -11.79 -43.48
N PRO A 37 18.61 -10.75 -44.33
CA PRO A 37 19.82 -10.29 -45.00
C PRO A 37 20.31 -8.90 -44.54
N LEU A 38 21.62 -8.74 -44.69
CA LEU A 38 22.48 -7.59 -44.40
C LEU A 38 22.64 -6.62 -45.59
N SER A 39 23.04 -5.39 -45.24
CA SER A 39 23.92 -4.45 -45.98
C SER A 39 23.33 -3.57 -47.09
N ALA A 40 23.44 -2.24 -46.92
CA ALA A 40 24.45 -1.40 -47.61
C ALA A 40 24.24 0.12 -47.32
N ALA A 41 25.35 0.85 -47.34
CA ALA A 41 25.51 2.26 -46.96
C ALA A 41 25.38 3.26 -48.13
N ALA A 42 25.12 4.55 -47.85
CA ALA A 42 25.92 5.71 -48.31
C ALA A 42 25.23 7.10 -48.08
N ALA A 43 26.01 8.00 -47.46
CA ALA A 43 26.29 9.42 -47.74
C ALA A 43 25.21 10.51 -47.99
N HIS A 44 25.25 11.52 -47.10
CA HIS A 44 25.20 12.99 -47.28
C HIS A 44 24.14 13.68 -48.16
N THR A 45 23.33 14.56 -47.55
CA THR A 45 23.29 16.01 -47.85
C THR A 45 22.45 16.76 -46.82
N SER A 46 22.93 17.94 -46.45
CA SER A 46 22.36 18.88 -45.49
C SER A 46 21.32 19.80 -46.15
N THR A 47 20.15 19.99 -45.53
CA THR A 47 19.34 21.20 -45.72
C THR A 47 18.51 21.49 -44.47
N THR A 48 18.61 22.74 -44.01
CA THR A 48 17.89 23.36 -42.89
C THR A 48 16.41 23.55 -43.17
N ALA A 49 15.53 23.16 -42.25
CA ALA A 49 14.24 23.83 -42.03
C ALA A 49 13.67 23.47 -40.65
N SER A 50 12.98 24.45 -40.08
CA SER A 50 12.60 24.65 -38.69
C SER A 50 11.32 23.93 -38.23
N LEU A 51 11.30 23.61 -36.93
CA LEU A 51 10.19 23.67 -35.96
C LEU A 51 8.81 23.12 -36.42
N THR A 52 8.34 22.05 -35.76
CA THR A 52 7.18 22.12 -34.84
C THR A 52 6.94 20.82 -34.07
N SER A 53 6.89 20.98 -32.75
CA SER A 53 6.19 20.23 -31.69
C SER A 53 5.46 18.92 -32.04
N SER A 54 5.84 17.81 -31.38
CA SER A 54 4.96 17.08 -30.44
C SER A 54 5.67 15.87 -29.83
N ARG A 55 6.18 16.01 -28.60
CA ARG A 55 6.46 14.89 -27.69
C ARG A 55 5.90 15.27 -26.32
N HIS A 56 4.66 14.86 -26.08
CA HIS A 56 4.04 14.89 -24.75
C HIS A 56 4.25 13.55 -24.06
N SER A 57 4.44 13.62 -22.74
CA SER A 57 4.62 12.54 -21.77
C SER A 57 6.07 12.15 -21.53
N ILE A 58 6.41 12.04 -20.24
CA ILE A 58 7.73 11.77 -19.65
C ILE A 58 8.61 13.01 -19.54
N PHE A 59 8.37 13.84 -18.51
CA PHE A 59 9.38 14.54 -17.70
C PHE A 59 8.67 15.55 -16.79
N ARG A 60 8.30 15.16 -15.56
CA ARG A 60 8.10 16.09 -14.43
C ARG A 60 8.12 15.36 -13.08
N ILE A 61 9.23 14.69 -12.79
CA ILE A 61 9.71 14.51 -11.41
C ILE A 61 11.22 14.72 -11.46
N LYS A 62 11.65 15.98 -11.30
CA LYS A 62 13.04 16.33 -11.01
C LYS A 62 13.05 17.08 -9.68
N LEU A 63 13.49 16.35 -8.67
CA LEU A 63 14.52 16.75 -7.71
C LEU A 63 14.43 18.15 -7.09
N LEU A 64 14.02 18.21 -5.82
CA LEU A 64 14.51 19.19 -4.86
C LEU A 64 14.75 18.45 -3.53
N PHE A 65 15.95 17.89 -3.40
CA PHE A 65 16.55 17.55 -2.12
C PHE A 65 17.98 18.09 -2.19
N THR A 66 18.16 19.29 -1.67
CA THR A 66 19.46 19.88 -1.42
C THR A 66 19.49 20.31 0.04
N LEU A 67 20.41 19.70 0.78
CA LEU A 67 21.08 20.14 2.02
C LEU A 67 20.54 21.37 2.72
N PHE A 68 20.21 21.26 4.01
CA PHE A 68 20.60 22.29 4.98
C PHE A 68 20.86 21.66 6.36
N VAL A 69 22.14 21.63 6.71
CA VAL A 69 22.64 21.62 8.09
C VAL A 69 23.01 23.06 8.41
N GLY A 70 22.48 23.64 9.51
CA GLY A 70 23.10 24.79 10.17
C GLY A 70 22.20 25.98 10.59
N PHE A 71 22.19 26.20 11.93
CA PHE A 71 22.13 27.46 12.69
C PHE A 71 20.81 28.07 13.27
N LYS A 72 20.67 27.85 14.60
CA LYS A 72 20.34 28.73 15.77
C LYS A 72 19.15 29.72 15.83
N SER A 73 18.28 29.40 16.82
CA SER A 73 17.78 30.20 17.99
C SER A 73 16.68 31.26 17.87
N GLY A 74 15.66 31.15 18.75
CA GLY A 74 14.79 32.24 19.21
C GLY A 74 13.37 31.79 19.60
N GLY A 75 13.01 31.88 20.88
CA GLY A 75 11.84 31.24 21.53
C GLY A 75 10.42 31.66 21.11
N GLY A 76 10.22 32.18 19.91
CA GLY A 76 8.91 32.34 19.24
C GLY A 76 8.74 31.42 18.01
N PHE A 77 9.79 30.68 17.62
CA PHE A 77 9.84 29.85 16.41
C PHE A 77 9.18 28.47 16.54
N THR A 78 8.93 27.98 17.76
CA THR A 78 8.54 26.57 17.98
C THR A 78 7.10 26.29 17.55
N SER A 79 6.17 27.24 17.76
CA SER A 79 4.76 27.07 17.39
C SER A 79 4.50 27.24 15.89
N SER A 80 5.21 28.18 15.23
CA SER A 80 5.16 28.37 13.78
C SER A 80 5.82 27.19 13.04
N SER A 81 6.95 26.70 13.55
CA SER A 81 7.62 25.49 13.06
C SER A 81 6.73 24.24 13.21
N LEU A 82 6.08 24.05 14.36
CA LEU A 82 5.22 22.88 14.58
C LEU A 82 3.97 22.88 13.67
N ARG A 83 3.36 24.05 13.44
CA ARG A 83 2.24 24.17 12.48
C ARG A 83 2.67 23.77 11.07
N ALA A 84 3.85 24.23 10.63
CA ALA A 84 4.41 23.83 9.34
C ALA A 84 4.64 22.32 9.27
N SER A 85 5.13 21.71 10.35
CA SER A 85 5.32 20.26 10.46
C SER A 85 4.02 19.46 10.34
N PHE A 86 2.93 19.90 10.99
CA PHE A 86 1.61 19.28 10.78
C PHE A 86 1.07 19.49 9.37
N SER A 87 1.26 20.68 8.79
CA SER A 87 0.87 20.95 7.40
C SER A 87 1.62 20.04 6.41
N TYR A 88 2.91 19.79 6.66
CA TYR A 88 3.70 18.83 5.90
C TYR A 88 3.11 17.41 6.01
N CYS A 89 2.77 16.95 7.22
CA CYS A 89 2.12 15.64 7.40
C CYS A 89 0.82 15.52 6.60
N VAL A 90 -0.05 16.53 6.65
CA VAL A 90 -1.31 16.54 5.87
C VAL A 90 -1.03 16.48 4.37
N GLN A 91 -0.07 17.26 3.88
CA GLN A 91 0.28 17.28 2.46
C GLN A 91 0.88 15.94 2.01
N GLN A 92 1.75 15.32 2.81
CA GLN A 92 2.30 13.98 2.56
C GLN A 92 1.18 12.95 2.40
N VAL A 93 0.25 12.89 3.35
CA VAL A 93 -0.87 11.95 3.31
C VAL A 93 -1.77 12.22 2.10
N ARG A 94 -2.06 13.48 1.80
CA ARG A 94 -2.84 13.84 0.61
C ARG A 94 -2.17 13.39 -0.70
N SER A 95 -0.85 13.48 -0.77
CA SER A 95 -0.10 13.25 -2.02
C SER A 95 0.19 11.77 -2.26
N TYR A 96 0.49 11.01 -1.21
CA TYR A 96 0.95 9.63 -1.33
C TYR A 96 -0.05 8.59 -0.82
N ASP A 97 -1.10 9.00 -0.11
CA ASP A 97 -2.10 8.09 0.46
C ASP A 97 -3.50 8.72 0.48
N TYR A 98 -3.96 9.11 -0.71
CA TYR A 98 -5.17 9.92 -0.88
C TYR A 98 -6.45 9.27 -0.33
N HIS A 99 -6.59 7.94 -0.40
CA HIS A 99 -7.77 7.26 0.13
C HIS A 99 -7.81 7.27 1.66
N HIS A 100 -6.65 7.13 2.33
CA HIS A 100 -6.59 7.32 3.77
C HIS A 100 -6.68 8.79 4.17
N TYR A 101 -6.14 9.73 3.37
CA TYR A 101 -6.38 11.17 3.57
C TYR A 101 -7.89 11.44 3.74
N LEU A 102 -8.72 10.91 2.85
CA LEU A 102 -10.17 11.05 2.94
C LEU A 102 -10.76 10.37 4.19
N CYS A 103 -10.29 9.18 4.56
CA CYS A 103 -10.72 8.51 5.80
C CYS A 103 -10.37 9.34 7.05
N LEU A 104 -9.18 9.94 7.09
CA LEU A 104 -8.73 10.77 8.21
C LEU A 104 -9.55 12.05 8.35
N LEU A 105 -10.07 12.60 7.25
CA LEU A 105 -10.99 13.75 7.29
C LEU A 105 -12.35 13.41 7.92
N GLU A 106 -12.73 12.14 8.01
CA GLU A 106 -13.97 11.70 8.66
C GLU A 106 -13.78 11.47 10.17
N LEU A 107 -12.55 11.51 10.69
CA LEU A 107 -12.30 11.41 12.13
C LEU A 107 -12.83 12.65 12.88
N PRO A 108 -13.15 12.53 14.18
CA PRO A 108 -13.37 13.66 15.07
C PRO A 108 -12.18 14.65 15.05
N LEU A 109 -12.46 15.95 15.16
CA LEU A 109 -11.44 17.01 15.02
C LEU A 109 -10.25 16.84 15.99
N ASN A 110 -10.52 16.39 17.21
CA ASN A 110 -9.51 16.14 18.24
C ASN A 110 -8.56 14.97 17.91
N MET A 111 -8.95 14.05 17.02
CA MET A 111 -8.12 12.91 16.60
C MET A 111 -7.31 13.18 15.33
N ARG A 112 -7.78 14.08 14.46
CA ARG A 112 -7.19 14.30 13.12
C ARG A 112 -5.71 14.64 13.18
N LYS A 113 -5.32 15.55 14.09
CA LYS A 113 -3.94 16.00 14.24
C LYS A 113 -2.99 14.81 14.46
N ALA A 114 -3.34 13.94 15.41
CA ALA A 114 -2.57 12.74 15.71
C ALA A 114 -2.57 11.75 14.55
N ALA A 115 -3.75 11.47 13.99
CA ALA A 115 -3.90 10.50 12.91
C ALA A 115 -3.10 10.90 11.65
N PHE A 116 -3.07 12.19 11.29
CA PHE A 116 -2.25 12.66 10.17
C PHE A 116 -0.74 12.52 10.42
N ALA A 117 -0.25 12.80 11.64
CA ALA A 117 1.16 12.62 11.97
C ALA A 117 1.58 11.14 11.95
N ILE A 118 0.76 10.27 12.54
CA ILE A 118 0.99 8.81 12.54
C ILE A 118 0.96 8.27 11.11
N ARG A 119 0.01 8.73 10.27
CA ARG A 119 -0.07 8.31 8.86
C ARG A 119 1.09 8.85 8.03
N ALA A 120 1.55 10.07 8.28
CA ALA A 120 2.75 10.60 7.62
C ALA A 120 3.99 9.77 7.98
N PHE A 121 4.15 9.35 9.24
CA PHE A 121 5.19 8.40 9.64
C PHE A 121 5.09 7.06 8.89
N ASN A 122 3.88 6.53 8.72
CA ASN A 122 3.66 5.32 7.91
C ASN A 122 4.12 5.51 6.45
N ILE A 123 3.88 6.68 5.87
CA ILE A 123 4.30 6.99 4.49
C ILE A 123 5.82 7.08 4.38
N GLU A 124 6.48 7.80 5.29
CA GLU A 124 7.94 7.96 5.32
C GLU A 124 8.65 6.60 5.44
N THR A 125 8.12 5.70 6.27
CA THR A 125 8.69 4.36 6.46
C THR A 125 8.33 3.40 5.33
N ALA A 126 7.09 3.39 4.84
CA ALA A 126 6.67 2.51 3.75
C ALA A 126 7.39 2.81 2.43
N ARG A 127 7.70 4.08 2.16
CA ARG A 127 8.34 4.50 0.90
C ARG A 127 9.86 4.56 0.98
N ALA A 128 10.46 4.23 2.14
CA ALA A 128 11.89 4.39 2.37
C ALA A 128 12.75 3.69 1.30
N MET A 129 12.36 2.48 0.90
CA MET A 129 13.04 1.70 -0.15
C MET A 129 12.74 2.21 -1.56
N ASP A 130 11.51 2.68 -1.82
CA ASP A 130 11.06 3.06 -3.16
C ASP A 130 11.63 4.38 -3.69
N VAL A 131 12.00 5.28 -2.78
CA VAL A 131 12.53 6.61 -3.11
C VAL A 131 14.05 6.63 -3.23
N ALA A 132 14.72 5.55 -2.82
CA ALA A 132 16.16 5.42 -2.87
C ALA A 132 16.59 4.61 -4.11
N SER A 133 17.59 5.10 -4.85
CA SER A 133 18.16 4.35 -5.97
C SER A 133 19.07 3.22 -5.50
N ASP A 134 19.72 3.38 -4.34
CA ASP A 134 20.53 2.35 -3.68
C ASP A 134 19.75 1.76 -2.49
N PRO A 135 19.49 0.44 -2.46
CA PRO A 135 18.83 -0.23 -1.34
C PRO A 135 19.47 0.05 0.02
N LYS A 136 20.79 0.26 0.09
CA LYS A 136 21.48 0.62 1.34
C LYS A 136 21.00 1.95 1.89
N ILE A 137 20.74 2.94 1.02
CA ILE A 137 20.21 4.25 1.42
C ILE A 137 18.79 4.10 1.96
N GLY A 138 17.96 3.26 1.33
CA GLY A 138 16.62 2.96 1.81
C GLY A 138 16.64 2.32 3.21
N LEU A 139 17.52 1.33 3.42
CA LEU A 139 17.71 0.68 4.72
C LEU A 139 18.22 1.67 5.78
N MET A 140 19.17 2.55 5.44
CA MET A 140 19.65 3.59 6.35
C MET A 140 18.52 4.54 6.80
N ARG A 141 17.55 4.87 5.94
CA ARG A 141 16.38 5.68 6.32
C ARG A 141 15.48 4.95 7.32
N LEU A 142 15.29 3.64 7.17
CA LEU A 142 14.52 2.85 8.13
C LEU A 142 15.22 2.75 9.49
N LEU A 143 16.54 2.52 9.49
CA LEU A 143 17.36 2.52 10.71
C LEU A 143 17.33 3.88 11.40
N TRP A 144 17.42 4.97 10.63
CA TRP A 144 17.24 6.32 11.16
C TRP A 144 15.87 6.49 11.83
N TRP A 145 14.78 5.98 11.24
CA TRP A 145 13.45 6.05 11.86
C TRP A 145 13.37 5.25 13.16
N GLN A 146 14.03 4.10 13.24
CA GLN A 146 14.13 3.32 14.47
C GLN A 146 14.80 4.14 15.58
N GLU A 147 15.94 4.79 15.29
CA GLU A 147 16.60 5.70 16.22
C GLU A 147 15.78 6.95 16.53
N ALA A 148 15.09 7.51 15.54
CA ALA A 148 14.26 8.69 15.70
C ALA A 148 13.13 8.42 16.70
N ILE A 149 12.50 7.24 16.63
CA ILE A 149 11.52 6.82 17.64
C ILE A 149 12.18 6.79 19.03
N ASP A 150 13.36 6.20 19.18
CA ASP A 150 14.06 6.17 20.46
C ASP A 150 14.36 7.59 20.99
N LYS A 151 14.78 8.51 20.13
CA LYS A 151 15.00 9.94 20.45
C LYS A 151 13.71 10.66 20.83
N ILE A 152 12.60 10.44 20.14
CA ILE A 152 11.28 11.03 20.45
C ILE A 152 10.85 10.65 21.87
N TYR A 153 10.91 9.35 22.22
CA TYR A 153 10.51 8.89 23.56
C TYR A 153 11.49 9.32 24.65
N ALA A 154 12.75 9.60 24.30
CA ALA A 154 13.73 10.24 25.19
C ALA A 154 13.58 11.77 25.25
N LYS A 155 12.54 12.35 24.65
CA LYS A 155 12.27 13.80 24.57
C LYS A 155 13.40 14.62 23.94
N LYS A 156 14.16 14.01 23.02
CA LYS A 156 15.22 14.70 22.28
C LYS A 156 14.65 15.39 21.04
N ALA A 157 15.16 16.58 20.73
CA ALA A 157 14.76 17.32 19.54
C ALA A 157 15.26 16.61 18.26
N ILE A 158 14.44 16.63 17.21
CA ILE A 158 14.74 16.06 15.90
C ILE A 158 14.35 17.07 14.82
N GLU A 159 15.23 17.31 13.86
CA GLU A 159 15.00 18.21 12.73
C GLU A 159 14.41 17.44 11.55
N HIS A 160 13.17 16.99 11.69
CA HIS A 160 12.39 16.38 10.61
C HIS A 160 10.90 16.68 10.83
N PRO A 161 10.18 17.27 9.86
CA PRO A 161 8.80 17.72 10.05
C PRO A 161 7.87 16.64 10.61
N THR A 162 7.88 15.45 10.00
CA THR A 162 7.09 14.30 10.50
C THR A 162 7.49 13.87 11.90
N ALA A 163 8.79 13.83 12.24
CA ALA A 163 9.25 13.44 13.57
C ALA A 163 8.88 14.49 14.63
N GLN A 164 8.90 15.78 14.30
CA GLN A 164 8.45 16.86 15.18
C GLN A 164 6.95 16.79 15.45
N ALA A 165 6.13 16.60 14.41
CA ALA A 165 4.70 16.41 14.55
C ALA A 165 4.38 15.16 15.37
N LEU A 166 5.08 14.04 15.10
CA LEU A 166 4.92 12.79 15.84
C LEU A 166 5.34 12.94 17.32
N SER A 167 6.42 13.68 17.59
CA SER A 167 6.88 13.98 18.96
C SER A 167 5.84 14.78 19.76
N SER A 168 5.25 15.83 19.15
CA SER A 168 4.15 16.58 19.76
C SER A 168 2.97 15.67 20.09
N VAL A 169 2.57 14.81 19.15
CA VAL A 169 1.45 13.87 19.35
C VAL A 169 1.75 12.84 20.44
N ILE A 170 2.95 12.26 20.47
CA ILE A 170 3.35 11.29 21.52
C ILE A 170 3.45 11.96 22.89
N HIS A 171 3.79 13.24 22.97
CA HIS A 171 3.82 13.96 24.25
C HIS A 171 2.42 14.31 24.77
N GLU A 172 1.47 14.54 23.86
CA GLU A 172 0.07 14.84 24.18
C GLU A 172 -0.76 13.57 24.45
N ASN A 173 -0.41 12.45 23.82
CA ASN A 173 -1.19 11.21 23.84
C ASN A 173 -0.36 10.03 24.34
N LYS A 174 -1.01 9.10 25.06
CA LYS A 174 -0.35 7.88 25.57
C LYS A 174 -0.22 6.81 24.47
N ILE A 175 0.66 7.04 23.51
CA ILE A 175 0.98 6.09 22.44
C ILE A 175 2.09 5.14 22.92
N THR A 176 1.93 3.84 22.66
CA THR A 176 2.92 2.84 23.05
C THR A 176 4.09 2.82 22.06
N LYS A 177 5.32 3.01 22.57
CA LYS A 177 6.58 2.95 21.78
C LYS A 177 6.73 1.68 20.95
N GLY A 178 6.35 0.54 21.55
CA GLY A 178 6.47 -0.77 20.94
C GLY A 178 5.74 -0.89 19.59
N TRP A 179 4.58 -0.24 19.45
CA TRP A 179 3.84 -0.21 18.19
C TRP A 179 4.65 0.43 17.07
N LEU A 180 5.15 1.64 17.29
CA LEU A 180 5.94 2.34 16.27
C LEU A 180 7.22 1.58 15.90
N LYS A 181 7.95 1.04 16.90
CA LYS A 181 9.17 0.25 16.63
C LYS A 181 8.85 -1.03 15.85
N ARG A 182 7.78 -1.74 16.19
CA ARG A 182 7.33 -2.94 15.47
C ARG A 182 7.07 -2.67 13.99
N SER A 183 6.43 -1.55 13.66
CA SER A 183 6.17 -1.15 12.27
C SER A 183 7.44 -0.90 11.46
N VAL A 184 8.45 -0.26 12.07
CA VAL A 184 9.75 -0.03 11.42
C VAL A 184 10.53 -1.33 11.28
N GLU A 185 10.56 -2.15 12.34
CA GLU A 185 11.27 -3.43 12.37
C GLU A 185 10.77 -4.38 11.29
N ALA A 186 9.45 -4.50 11.10
CA ALA A 186 8.87 -5.30 10.04
C ALA A 186 9.37 -4.88 8.64
N ARG A 187 9.54 -3.57 8.41
CA ARG A 187 10.05 -3.04 7.14
C ARG A 187 11.57 -3.18 7.00
N ILE A 188 12.33 -3.11 8.10
CA ILE A 188 13.76 -3.40 8.11
C ILE A 188 13.99 -4.86 7.72
N ASN A 189 13.22 -5.78 8.30
CA ASN A 189 13.32 -7.20 7.99
C ASN A 189 12.91 -7.49 6.55
N ASP A 190 11.85 -6.85 6.06
CA ASP A 190 11.45 -6.93 4.66
C ASP A 190 12.52 -6.35 3.70
N ALA A 191 13.16 -5.25 4.06
CA ALA A 191 14.24 -4.64 3.26
C ALA A 191 15.54 -5.43 3.25
N ARG A 192 15.79 -6.26 4.28
CA ARG A 192 16.96 -7.13 4.39
C ARG A 192 16.80 -8.47 3.67
N ARG A 193 15.56 -8.82 3.34
CA ARG A 193 15.21 -10.08 2.69
C ARG A 193 15.92 -10.22 1.36
N GLU A 194 16.54 -11.38 1.15
CA GLU A 194 17.16 -11.72 -0.13
C GLU A 194 16.11 -12.10 -1.18
N SER A 195 16.49 -12.06 -2.46
CA SER A 195 15.53 -12.31 -3.55
C SER A 195 14.96 -13.73 -3.59
N ASN A 196 15.67 -14.70 -3.00
CA ASN A 196 15.29 -16.10 -2.84
C ASN A 196 14.44 -16.37 -1.57
N GLU A 197 14.34 -15.41 -0.65
CA GLU A 197 13.60 -15.53 0.60
C GLU A 197 12.11 -15.15 0.42
N ILE A 198 11.42 -15.87 -0.48
CA ILE A 198 9.98 -15.71 -0.72
C ILE A 198 9.21 -16.21 0.52
N PRO A 199 8.18 -15.50 1.01
CA PRO A 199 7.38 -15.98 2.13
C PRO A 199 6.81 -17.36 1.82
N GLU A 200 6.84 -18.28 2.78
CA GLU A 200 6.31 -19.63 2.54
C GLU A 200 4.79 -19.62 2.60
N LYS A 201 4.25 -18.94 3.62
CA LYS A 201 2.83 -18.98 3.96
C LYS A 201 2.18 -17.61 3.90
N ILE A 202 0.90 -17.58 3.55
CA ILE A 202 0.07 -16.37 3.58
C ILE A 202 0.03 -15.73 4.98
N LYS A 203 0.17 -16.55 6.02
CA LYS A 203 0.23 -16.11 7.42
C LYS A 203 1.39 -15.17 7.70
N GLU A 204 2.50 -15.30 6.98
CA GLU A 204 3.64 -14.36 7.11
C GLU A 204 3.28 -12.98 6.57
N LEU A 205 2.50 -12.91 5.49
CA LEU A 205 2.00 -11.65 4.95
C LEU A 205 0.91 -11.05 5.85
N GLU A 206 0.05 -11.88 6.46
CA GLU A 206 -0.87 -11.42 7.51
C GLU A 206 -0.12 -10.83 8.70
N GLN A 207 0.99 -11.46 9.12
CA GLN A 207 1.82 -10.96 10.22
C GLN A 207 2.52 -9.66 9.84
N TYR A 208 3.07 -9.55 8.62
CA TYR A 208 3.62 -8.30 8.13
C TYR A 208 2.57 -7.18 8.09
N ALA A 209 1.35 -7.48 7.63
CA ALA A 209 0.24 -6.52 7.61
C ALA A 209 -0.22 -6.12 9.02
N GLU A 210 -0.17 -7.04 9.99
CA GLU A 210 -0.41 -6.76 11.41
C GLU A 210 0.64 -5.80 11.98
N ASP A 211 1.91 -6.10 11.75
CA ASP A 211 3.02 -5.33 12.29
C ASP A 211 3.13 -3.94 11.65
N THR A 212 2.65 -3.79 10.41
CA THR A 212 2.65 -2.53 9.67
C THR A 212 1.32 -1.78 9.70
N ALA A 213 0.30 -2.25 8.97
CA ALA A 213 -0.96 -1.55 8.76
C ALA A 213 -1.87 -1.55 10.01
N SER A 214 -2.01 -2.67 10.72
CA SER A 214 -2.83 -2.70 11.96
C SER A 214 -2.25 -1.80 13.04
N THR A 215 -0.92 -1.76 13.17
CA THR A 215 -0.21 -0.86 14.08
C THR A 215 -0.59 0.61 13.92
N ILE A 216 -0.83 1.08 12.69
CA ILE A 216 -1.29 2.46 12.43
C ILE A 216 -2.69 2.70 13.00
N LEU A 217 -3.56 1.70 12.93
CA LEU A 217 -4.90 1.77 13.52
C LEU A 217 -4.84 1.73 15.04
N TYR A 218 -4.03 0.84 15.64
CA TYR A 218 -3.83 0.79 17.10
C TYR A 218 -3.33 2.12 17.67
N THR A 219 -2.31 2.69 17.04
CA THR A 219 -1.75 3.97 17.49
C THR A 219 -2.74 5.13 17.28
N THR A 220 -3.60 5.06 16.27
CA THR A 220 -4.68 6.04 16.06
C THR A 220 -5.78 5.90 17.13
N LEU A 221 -6.17 4.67 17.49
CA LEU A 221 -7.10 4.41 18.60
C LEU A 221 -6.53 4.93 19.94
N GLN A 222 -5.27 4.60 20.23
CA GLN A 222 -4.57 5.08 21.44
C GLN A 222 -4.48 6.61 21.48
N ALA A 223 -4.20 7.25 20.35
CA ALA A 223 -4.19 8.71 20.25
C ALA A 223 -5.57 9.33 20.50
N GLY A 224 -6.64 8.65 20.09
CA GLY A 224 -8.01 9.04 20.43
C GLY A 224 -8.42 8.78 21.88
N GLY A 225 -7.54 8.18 22.71
CA GLY A 225 -7.88 7.78 24.07
C GLY A 225 -8.77 6.52 24.16
N ILE A 226 -8.94 5.82 23.04
CA ILE A 226 -9.84 4.66 22.94
C ILE A 226 -9.08 3.43 23.43
N ARG A 227 -9.64 2.76 24.44
CA ARG A 227 -9.09 1.53 25.02
C ARG A 227 -10.17 0.46 24.99
N SER A 228 -10.16 -0.36 23.96
CA SER A 228 -11.14 -1.44 23.79
C SER A 228 -10.50 -2.59 23.05
N THR A 229 -10.43 -3.75 23.70
CA THR A 229 -9.92 -4.99 23.10
C THR A 229 -10.70 -5.39 21.85
N ILE A 230 -12.01 -5.10 21.83
CA ILE A 230 -12.86 -5.35 20.66
C ILE A 230 -12.52 -4.40 19.50
N ALA A 231 -12.27 -3.11 19.79
CA ALA A 231 -11.81 -2.16 18.78
C ALA A 231 -10.43 -2.55 18.24
N ASP A 232 -9.52 -3.02 19.10
CA ASP A 232 -8.21 -3.53 18.69
C ASP A 232 -8.36 -4.79 17.81
N HIS A 233 -9.23 -5.74 18.15
CA HIS A 233 -9.49 -6.90 17.29
C HIS A 233 -10.06 -6.52 15.92
N ALA A 234 -10.99 -5.56 15.88
CA ALA A 234 -11.52 -5.04 14.62
C ALA A 234 -10.42 -4.33 13.81
N ALA A 235 -9.59 -3.52 14.46
CA ALA A 235 -8.45 -2.85 13.84
C ALA A 235 -7.40 -3.83 13.31
N SER A 236 -7.13 -4.94 14.01
CA SER A 236 -6.26 -6.03 13.52
C SER A 236 -6.75 -6.55 12.17
N HIS A 237 -8.04 -6.86 12.10
CA HIS A 237 -8.63 -7.41 10.89
C HIS A 237 -8.68 -6.39 9.74
N VAL A 238 -9.05 -5.13 10.02
CA VAL A 238 -9.02 -4.07 8.99
C VAL A 238 -7.59 -3.81 8.49
N GLY A 239 -6.61 -3.79 9.40
CA GLY A 239 -5.20 -3.60 9.08
C GLY A 239 -4.64 -4.74 8.25
N LYS A 240 -4.87 -5.99 8.64
CA LYS A 240 -4.49 -7.19 7.87
C LYS A 240 -5.10 -7.20 6.48
N ALA A 241 -6.40 -6.94 6.36
CA ALA A 241 -7.06 -6.85 5.06
C ALA A 241 -6.44 -5.76 4.18
N SER A 242 -6.24 -4.57 4.72
CA SER A 242 -5.67 -3.43 4.00
C SER A 242 -4.23 -3.69 3.58
N GLY A 243 -3.41 -4.28 4.44
CA GLY A 243 -2.02 -4.62 4.16
C GLY A 243 -1.89 -5.72 3.10
N LEU A 244 -2.66 -6.80 3.21
CA LEU A 244 -2.70 -7.84 2.17
C LEU A 244 -3.10 -7.28 0.80
N LEU A 245 -4.14 -6.44 0.77
CA LEU A 245 -4.59 -5.82 -0.49
C LEU A 245 -3.56 -4.83 -1.06
N LEU A 246 -2.81 -4.14 -0.20
CA LEU A 246 -1.71 -3.28 -0.64
C LEU A 246 -0.58 -4.10 -1.28
N LEU A 247 -0.20 -5.23 -0.67
CA LEU A 247 0.78 -6.16 -1.23
C LEU A 247 0.32 -6.75 -2.58
N ILE A 248 -0.95 -7.14 -2.69
CA ILE A 248 -1.55 -7.58 -3.96
C ILE A 248 -1.47 -6.47 -5.02
N LYS A 249 -1.86 -5.25 -4.65
CA LYS A 249 -1.86 -4.10 -5.55
C LYS A 249 -0.45 -3.66 -5.96
N SER A 250 0.57 -3.94 -5.15
CA SER A 250 1.96 -3.59 -5.46
C SER A 250 2.66 -4.63 -6.34
N LEU A 251 2.07 -5.82 -6.57
CA LEU A 251 2.67 -6.86 -7.43
C LEU A 251 3.12 -6.33 -8.81
N PRO A 252 2.33 -5.56 -9.58
CA PRO A 252 2.79 -5.02 -10.87
C PRO A 252 3.99 -4.08 -10.74
N TYR A 253 4.05 -3.32 -9.66
CA TYR A 253 5.15 -2.39 -9.40
C TYR A 253 6.45 -3.17 -9.13
N HIS A 254 6.41 -4.16 -8.23
CA HIS A 254 7.58 -4.98 -7.89
C HIS A 254 8.04 -5.85 -9.06
N ALA A 255 7.09 -6.37 -9.85
CA ALA A 255 7.34 -7.07 -11.10
C ALA A 255 8.20 -6.27 -12.07
N SER A 256 7.84 -5.00 -12.29
CA SER A 256 8.48 -4.14 -13.29
C SER A 256 9.89 -3.70 -12.92
N ARG A 257 10.17 -3.55 -11.62
CA ARG A 257 11.41 -2.93 -11.12
C ARG A 257 12.48 -3.94 -10.73
N ASN A 258 12.07 -4.99 -10.03
CA ASN A 258 13.00 -5.96 -9.49
C ASN A 258 12.90 -7.30 -10.22
N ARG A 259 11.93 -7.51 -11.13
CA ARG A 259 11.60 -8.82 -11.73
C ARG A 259 11.30 -9.92 -10.69
N HIS A 260 11.02 -9.54 -9.44
CA HIS A 260 10.71 -10.46 -8.35
C HIS A 260 9.32 -10.17 -7.81
N PHE A 261 8.51 -11.22 -7.71
CA PHE A 261 7.15 -11.19 -7.16
C PHE A 261 7.16 -11.65 -5.71
N SER A 262 7.96 -10.97 -4.87
CA SER A 262 8.33 -11.39 -3.51
C SER A 262 7.15 -11.51 -2.52
N TYR A 263 5.93 -11.15 -2.92
CA TYR A 263 4.76 -11.16 -2.05
C TYR A 263 3.68 -12.16 -2.48
N ILE A 264 3.96 -13.09 -3.39
CA ILE A 264 3.13 -14.28 -3.60
C ILE A 264 3.78 -15.42 -2.82
N PRO A 265 3.14 -15.94 -1.74
CA PRO A 265 3.73 -17.00 -0.95
C PRO A 265 3.97 -18.28 -1.75
N THR A 266 5.01 -19.04 -1.42
CA THR A 266 5.34 -20.27 -2.15
C THR A 266 4.23 -21.30 -2.07
N GLU A 267 3.48 -21.39 -0.96
CA GLU A 267 2.32 -22.30 -0.85
C GLU A 267 1.21 -21.94 -1.85
N VAL A 268 0.97 -20.65 -2.08
CA VAL A 268 -0.06 -20.16 -3.00
C VAL A 268 0.42 -20.32 -4.43
N ALA A 269 1.68 -19.99 -4.70
CA ALA A 269 2.30 -20.19 -6.00
C ALA A 269 2.31 -21.67 -6.41
N ALA A 270 2.66 -22.58 -5.49
CA ALA A 270 2.66 -24.02 -5.73
C ALA A 270 1.26 -24.52 -6.12
N LYS A 271 0.24 -24.08 -5.37
CA LYS A 271 -1.16 -24.46 -5.60
C LYS A 271 -1.66 -24.12 -7.01
N HIS A 272 -1.16 -23.03 -7.59
CA HIS A 272 -1.57 -22.56 -8.93
C HIS A 272 -0.54 -22.82 -10.02
N GLY A 273 0.48 -23.65 -9.76
CA GLY A 273 1.50 -23.99 -10.76
C GLY A 273 2.36 -22.81 -11.21
N LEU A 274 2.60 -21.85 -10.30
CA LEU A 274 3.44 -20.67 -10.55
C LEU A 274 4.90 -20.86 -10.08
N LEU A 275 5.24 -22.02 -9.53
CA LEU A 275 6.61 -22.33 -9.12
C LEU A 275 7.36 -23.05 -10.23
N SER A 276 8.56 -22.54 -10.55
CA SER A 276 9.55 -23.25 -11.34
C SER A 276 10.81 -23.49 -10.49
N LYS A 277 11.42 -24.67 -10.64
CA LYS A 277 12.74 -24.97 -10.08
C LYS A 277 13.75 -24.94 -11.23
N GLN A 278 14.34 -23.79 -11.50
CA GLN A 278 15.50 -23.69 -12.39
C GLN A 278 16.78 -23.56 -11.55
N GLY A 279 17.78 -24.40 -11.83
CA GLY A 279 19.09 -24.31 -11.17
C GLY A 279 19.12 -24.51 -9.66
N GLY A 280 18.08 -25.13 -9.06
CA GLY A 280 17.97 -25.31 -7.60
C GLY A 280 17.42 -24.09 -6.85
N GLN A 281 17.09 -23.00 -7.55
CA GLN A 281 16.42 -21.83 -7.00
C GLN A 281 14.91 -21.88 -7.32
N ILE A 282 14.09 -21.41 -6.38
CA ILE A 282 12.65 -21.30 -6.55
C ILE A 282 12.37 -19.97 -7.23
N GLU A 283 11.88 -20.03 -8.47
CA GLU A 283 11.48 -18.84 -9.22
C GLU A 283 9.96 -18.85 -9.50
N LEU A 284 9.35 -17.67 -9.46
CA LEU A 284 7.94 -17.48 -9.78
C LEU A 284 7.78 -17.30 -11.29
N HIS A 285 7.25 -18.31 -11.96
CA HIS A 285 7.00 -18.30 -13.39
C HIS A 285 5.56 -17.82 -13.65
N LEU A 286 5.42 -16.62 -14.21
CA LEU A 286 4.12 -15.93 -14.34
C LEU A 286 3.63 -15.81 -15.78
N ASP A 287 4.15 -16.66 -16.67
CA ASP A 287 3.78 -16.68 -18.08
C ASP A 287 2.29 -17.02 -18.26
N SER A 288 1.67 -17.69 -17.27
CA SER A 288 0.22 -17.87 -17.17
C SER A 288 -0.45 -16.76 -16.37
N ARG A 289 -1.01 -15.78 -17.10
CA ARG A 289 -1.87 -14.72 -16.54
C ARG A 289 -3.05 -15.29 -15.75
N GLU A 290 -3.61 -16.41 -16.17
CA GLU A 290 -4.75 -17.08 -15.52
C GLU A 290 -4.37 -17.65 -14.15
N ASN A 291 -3.22 -18.33 -14.06
CA ASN A 291 -2.73 -18.89 -12.80
C ASN A 291 -2.42 -17.78 -11.79
N LEU A 292 -1.88 -16.64 -12.27
CA LEU A 292 -1.67 -15.47 -11.43
C LEU A 292 -2.99 -14.89 -10.91
N CYS A 293 -4.02 -14.74 -11.76
CA CYS A 293 -5.33 -14.29 -11.32
C CYS A 293 -5.92 -15.23 -10.25
N SER A 294 -5.70 -16.54 -10.37
CA SER A 294 -6.14 -17.53 -9.39
C SER A 294 -5.38 -17.42 -8.05
N ALA A 295 -4.07 -17.15 -8.08
CA ALA A 295 -3.28 -16.86 -6.87
C ALA A 295 -3.72 -15.56 -6.19
N VAL A 296 -3.94 -14.50 -6.97
CA VAL A 296 -4.45 -13.22 -6.46
C VAL A 296 -5.85 -13.40 -5.84
N PHE A 297 -6.72 -14.19 -6.47
CA PHE A 297 -8.04 -14.51 -5.94
C PHE A 297 -7.98 -15.17 -4.57
N ASP A 298 -7.08 -16.14 -4.37
CA ASP A 298 -6.90 -16.79 -3.08
C ASP A 298 -6.43 -15.80 -2.01
N MET A 299 -5.43 -14.97 -2.31
CA MET A 299 -4.93 -13.95 -1.38
C MET A 299 -6.01 -12.90 -1.05
N ALA A 300 -6.74 -12.43 -2.06
CA ALA A 300 -7.85 -11.49 -1.90
C ALA A 300 -9.00 -12.09 -1.07
N SER A 301 -9.23 -13.40 -1.18
CA SER A 301 -10.22 -14.10 -0.38
C SER A 301 -9.85 -14.09 1.11
N ILE A 302 -8.57 -14.25 1.47
CA ILE A 302 -8.10 -14.11 2.86
C ILE A 302 -8.29 -12.67 3.37
N ALA A 303 -7.96 -11.67 2.55
CA ALA A 303 -8.22 -10.27 2.91
C ALA A 303 -9.72 -9.99 3.14
N ASN A 304 -10.60 -10.54 2.30
CA ASN A 304 -12.05 -10.43 2.48
C ASN A 304 -12.52 -11.11 3.79
N VAL A 305 -11.99 -12.29 4.13
CA VAL A 305 -12.30 -12.96 5.41
C VAL A 305 -11.98 -12.05 6.60
N HIS A 306 -10.85 -11.35 6.59
CA HIS A 306 -10.57 -10.36 7.63
C HIS A 306 -11.58 -9.22 7.65
N LEU A 307 -11.95 -8.63 6.50
CA LEU A 307 -12.98 -7.59 6.48
C LEU A 307 -14.32 -8.07 7.05
N GLN A 308 -14.74 -9.31 6.73
CA GLN A 308 -15.97 -9.87 7.30
C GLN A 308 -15.87 -10.02 8.81
N LYS A 309 -14.78 -10.59 9.33
CA LYS A 309 -14.54 -10.69 10.78
C LYS A 309 -14.55 -9.33 11.47
N ALA A 310 -13.96 -8.30 10.86
CA ALA A 310 -14.01 -6.95 11.39
C ALA A 310 -15.46 -6.42 11.49
N ARG A 311 -16.31 -6.72 10.50
CA ARG A 311 -17.72 -6.30 10.46
C ARG A 311 -18.61 -7.07 11.40
N GLU A 312 -18.33 -8.35 11.62
CA GLU A 312 -19.01 -9.17 12.66
C GLU A 312 -18.84 -8.55 14.06
N LEU A 313 -17.69 -7.89 14.31
CA LEU A 313 -17.43 -7.18 15.55
C LEU A 313 -18.12 -5.82 15.65
N ALA A 314 -18.63 -5.25 14.55
CA ALA A 314 -19.08 -3.85 14.49
C ALA A 314 -20.17 -3.49 15.51
N GLY A 315 -21.06 -4.43 15.84
CA GLY A 315 -22.10 -4.24 16.86
C GLY A 315 -21.54 -4.08 18.28
N LYS A 316 -20.33 -4.60 18.54
CA LYS A 316 -19.64 -4.56 19.83
C LYS A 316 -18.55 -3.48 19.91
N VAL A 317 -18.16 -2.90 18.77
CA VAL A 317 -17.16 -1.83 18.71
C VAL A 317 -17.78 -0.52 19.23
N PRO A 318 -17.12 0.16 20.19
CA PRO A 318 -17.55 1.48 20.68
C PRO A 318 -17.73 2.49 19.55
N ALA A 319 -18.74 3.36 19.65
CA ALA A 319 -19.11 4.26 18.56
C ALA A 319 -17.97 5.21 18.16
N GLU A 320 -17.20 5.68 19.15
CA GLU A 320 -16.03 6.55 19.00
C GLU A 320 -14.87 5.90 18.25
N ALA A 321 -14.80 4.56 18.21
CA ALA A 321 -13.76 3.82 17.52
C ALA A 321 -14.07 3.57 16.04
N ARG A 322 -15.35 3.58 15.66
CA ARG A 322 -15.79 3.24 14.29
C ARG A 322 -15.18 4.14 13.21
N PRO A 323 -15.00 5.47 13.41
CA PRO A 323 -14.32 6.32 12.44
C PRO A 323 -12.88 5.88 12.14
N VAL A 324 -12.16 5.33 13.13
CA VAL A 324 -10.77 4.83 12.94
C VAL A 324 -10.74 3.60 12.04
N LEU A 325 -11.84 2.85 11.97
CA LEU A 325 -11.98 1.63 11.18
C LEU A 325 -12.45 1.89 9.73
N LEU A 326 -12.75 3.14 9.37
CA LEU A 326 -13.12 3.53 8.00
C LEU A 326 -12.16 3.08 6.88
N PRO A 327 -10.86 2.81 7.11
CA PRO A 327 -10.01 2.14 6.13
C PRO A 327 -10.54 0.79 5.60
N ALA A 328 -11.52 0.16 6.25
CA ALA A 328 -12.25 -0.98 5.70
C ALA A 328 -13.01 -0.65 4.39
N VAL A 329 -13.42 0.62 4.20
CA VAL A 329 -14.10 1.08 2.98
C VAL A 329 -13.18 1.03 1.76
N PRO A 330 -11.99 1.68 1.73
CA PRO A 330 -11.07 1.52 0.61
C PRO A 330 -10.59 0.08 0.41
N ALA A 331 -10.45 -0.71 1.47
CA ALA A 331 -10.15 -2.14 1.35
C ALA A 331 -11.26 -2.88 0.59
N GLN A 332 -12.53 -2.64 0.93
CA GLN A 332 -13.67 -3.20 0.17
C GLN A 332 -13.70 -2.71 -1.27
N VAL A 333 -13.45 -1.42 -1.50
CA VAL A 333 -13.40 -0.86 -2.85
C VAL A 333 -12.34 -1.55 -3.71
N LEU A 334 -11.15 -1.81 -3.15
CA LEU A 334 -10.11 -2.52 -3.88
C LEU A 334 -10.47 -4.00 -4.15
N LEU A 335 -11.12 -4.68 -3.21
CA LEU A 335 -11.67 -6.03 -3.45
C LEU A 335 -12.72 -6.04 -4.57
N ASP A 336 -13.65 -5.08 -4.55
CA ASP A 336 -14.69 -4.94 -5.58
C ASP A 336 -14.04 -4.71 -6.95
N SER A 337 -13.03 -3.82 -7.03
CA SER A 337 -12.29 -3.52 -8.25
C SER A 337 -11.47 -4.70 -8.75
N LEU A 338 -10.82 -5.46 -7.86
CA LEU A 338 -10.13 -6.71 -8.21
C LEU A 338 -11.10 -7.73 -8.78
N SER A 339 -12.27 -7.92 -8.15
CA SER A 339 -13.31 -8.84 -8.65
C SER A 339 -13.79 -8.44 -10.06
N GLN A 340 -14.04 -7.15 -10.30
CA GLN A 340 -14.43 -6.62 -11.62
C GLN A 340 -13.33 -6.74 -12.69
N ALA A 341 -12.07 -6.83 -12.24
CA ALA A 341 -10.91 -7.11 -13.07
C ALA A 341 -10.61 -8.61 -13.19
N HIS A 342 -11.49 -9.49 -12.71
CA HIS A 342 -11.25 -10.94 -12.66
C HIS A 342 -9.92 -11.30 -11.97
N PHE A 343 -9.57 -10.52 -10.94
CA PHE A 343 -8.35 -10.64 -10.14
C PHE A 343 -7.05 -10.42 -10.92
N ASP A 344 -7.15 -9.79 -12.08
CA ASP A 344 -6.00 -9.36 -12.86
C ASP A 344 -5.39 -8.07 -12.27
N VAL A 345 -4.29 -8.22 -11.53
CA VAL A 345 -3.57 -7.10 -10.90
C VAL A 345 -2.95 -6.13 -11.90
N PHE A 346 -2.76 -6.54 -13.16
CA PHE A 346 -2.23 -5.69 -14.22
C PHE A 346 -3.32 -4.92 -14.97
N ASP A 347 -4.59 -5.10 -14.63
CA ASP A 347 -5.68 -4.38 -15.29
C ASP A 347 -5.56 -2.87 -15.04
N PRO A 348 -5.48 -2.03 -16.10
CA PRO A 348 -5.31 -0.59 -15.96
C PRO A 348 -6.44 0.09 -15.18
N ARG A 349 -7.62 -0.53 -15.08
CA ARG A 349 -8.74 -0.03 -14.27
C ARG A 349 -8.35 0.10 -12.80
N LEU A 350 -7.50 -0.78 -12.26
CA LEU A 350 -7.05 -0.72 -10.85
C LEU A 350 -6.20 0.53 -10.53
N SER A 351 -5.66 1.18 -11.56
CA SER A 351 -4.86 2.41 -11.45
C SER A 351 -5.67 3.68 -11.70
N ARG A 352 -6.94 3.56 -12.10
CA ARG A 352 -7.82 4.73 -12.34
C ARG A 352 -8.45 5.21 -11.03
N GLY A 353 -8.57 6.53 -10.91
CA GLY A 353 -9.27 7.18 -9.80
C GLY A 353 -8.71 6.78 -8.43
N VAL A 354 -9.61 6.42 -7.51
CA VAL A 354 -9.29 5.94 -6.17
C VAL A 354 -9.58 4.45 -6.11
N LEU A 355 -8.53 3.64 -6.26
CA LEU A 355 -8.61 2.17 -6.20
C LEU A 355 -9.60 1.57 -7.23
N GLY A 356 -9.67 2.14 -8.43
CA GLY A 356 -10.57 1.70 -9.50
C GLY A 356 -11.93 2.41 -9.54
N LEU A 357 -12.25 3.23 -8.53
CA LEU A 357 -13.48 4.03 -8.50
C LEU A 357 -13.21 5.49 -8.87
N PRO A 358 -14.16 6.18 -9.54
CA PRO A 358 -14.05 7.62 -9.72
C PRO A 358 -14.02 8.34 -8.35
N PRO A 359 -13.21 9.41 -8.19
CA PRO A 359 -13.01 10.07 -6.89
C PRO A 359 -14.30 10.53 -6.19
N LEU A 360 -15.26 11.07 -6.94
CA LEU A 360 -16.56 11.50 -6.38
C LEU A 360 -17.36 10.32 -5.80
N TRP A 361 -17.42 9.21 -6.54
CA TRP A 361 -18.11 8.01 -6.07
C TRP A 361 -17.45 7.39 -4.83
N PHE A 362 -16.12 7.41 -4.78
CA PHE A 362 -15.40 6.99 -3.57
C PHE A 362 -15.75 7.88 -2.37
N GLN A 363 -15.74 9.21 -2.54
CA GLN A 363 -16.09 10.15 -1.46
C GLN A 363 -17.53 9.98 -0.98
N VAL A 364 -18.49 9.81 -1.91
CA VAL A 364 -19.90 9.53 -1.55
C VAL A 364 -20.02 8.22 -0.78
N LYS A 365 -19.37 7.14 -1.24
CA LYS A 365 -19.37 5.84 -0.55
C LYS A 365 -18.76 5.96 0.85
N LEU A 366 -17.60 6.60 0.98
CA LEU A 366 -16.97 6.83 2.27
C LEU A 366 -17.85 7.66 3.21
N LYS A 367 -18.45 8.75 2.71
CA LYS A 367 -19.31 9.62 3.51
C LYS A 367 -20.56 8.90 3.99
N TRP A 368 -21.14 8.06 3.14
CA TRP A 368 -22.27 7.21 3.49
C TRP A 368 -21.94 6.24 4.63
N HIS A 369 -20.79 5.57 4.55
CA HIS A 369 -20.32 4.65 5.61
C HIS A 369 -20.05 5.39 6.93
N SER A 370 -19.32 6.51 6.85
CA SER A 370 -19.07 7.41 7.98
C SER A 370 -20.36 7.86 8.67
N TRP A 371 -21.32 8.38 7.90
CA TRP A 371 -22.61 8.86 8.43
C TRP A 371 -23.44 7.74 9.09
N ARG A 372 -23.40 6.52 8.54
CA ARG A 372 -24.10 5.37 9.14
C ARG A 372 -23.37 4.74 10.32
N GLY A 373 -22.16 5.22 10.65
CA GLY A 373 -21.30 4.61 11.66
C GLY A 373 -20.95 3.16 11.31
N LYS A 374 -20.71 2.87 10.02
CA LYS A 374 -20.33 1.55 9.50
C LYS A 374 -18.99 1.64 8.78
N TYR A 375 -18.23 0.55 8.76
CA TYR A 375 -16.94 0.44 8.07
C TYR A 375 -16.88 -0.80 7.17
#